data_AF-A0A2N7CZH1-F1
#
_entry.id   AF-A0A2N7CZH1-F1
#
_cell.length_a   1.000
_cell.length_b   1.000
_cell.length_c   1.000
_cell.angle_alpha   90.00
_cell.angle_beta   90.00
_cell.angle_gamma   90.00
#
_symmetry.space_group_name_H-M   'P 1'
#
loop_
_entity.id
_entity.type
_entity.pdbx_description
1 polymer ?
#
loop_
_entity_poly.entity_id
_entity_poly.type
_entity_poly.pdbx_seq_one_letter_code
_entity_poly.pdbx_strand_id
1 'polypeptide(L)'
;MKIYKTITLLVMSVFLSGCAGLFVAGAATTVNLVTDTRSTKEIWNDSALESEVAGMTNKAPFVGQVRVVASSQRGTVVLMGQAKTEELKSQLDARVSALDGVKRVYNQIRINSPLGFTEMSNDSWLTTKVKSALLTDERLNGVKIKVITENKEVFLLGYVSKEHADVATDIARNVSGVKQVIRAFQFAETEEKLNTEVKPEAAPAPQVPEEEPMRPIIEEPAPFVEIEG
;
A
#
# COMPACT_ATOMS: atom_id res chain seq x y z
N MET A 1 37.32 43.95 -7.29
CA MET A 1 37.32 42.51 -6.92
C MET A 1 36.68 42.17 -5.55
N LYS A 2 36.47 43.13 -4.65
CA LYS A 2 35.89 42.87 -3.32
C LYS A 2 34.36 42.76 -3.31
N ILE A 3 33.68 43.51 -4.18
CA ILE A 3 32.21 43.58 -4.25
C ILE A 3 31.54 42.31 -4.79
N TYR A 4 32.13 41.62 -5.75
CA TYR A 4 31.55 40.34 -6.22
C TYR A 4 31.70 39.24 -5.17
N LYS A 5 32.79 39.24 -4.38
CA LYS A 5 32.96 38.28 -3.28
C LYS A 5 31.91 38.47 -2.19
N THR A 6 31.56 39.72 -1.86
CA THR A 6 30.48 40.01 -0.90
C THR A 6 29.11 39.66 -1.45
N ILE A 7 28.85 39.88 -2.75
CA ILE A 7 27.58 39.50 -3.39
C ILE A 7 27.43 37.97 -3.46
N THR A 8 28.47 37.24 -3.86
CA THR A 8 28.43 35.76 -3.89
C THR A 8 28.22 35.17 -2.49
N LEU A 9 28.86 35.75 -1.46
CA LEU A 9 28.71 35.29 -0.08
C LEU A 9 27.31 35.59 0.48
N LEU A 10 26.71 36.73 0.12
CA LEU A 10 25.34 37.08 0.53
C LEU A 10 24.29 36.21 -0.17
N VAL A 11 24.45 35.95 -1.47
CA VAL A 11 23.56 35.06 -2.23
C VAL A 11 23.62 33.63 -1.69
N MET A 12 24.82 33.11 -1.38
CA MET A 12 24.99 31.78 -0.80
C MET A 12 24.31 31.64 0.57
N SER A 13 24.27 32.72 1.36
CA SER A 13 23.59 32.75 2.66
C SER A 13 22.07 32.69 2.56
N VAL A 14 21.48 33.29 1.51
CA VAL A 14 20.03 33.22 1.23
C VAL A 14 19.61 31.81 0.78
N PHE A 15 20.49 31.07 0.11
CA PHE A 15 20.26 29.66 -0.18
C PHE A 15 20.52 28.73 1.02
N LEU A 16 21.17 29.23 2.08
CA LEU A 16 21.45 28.48 3.32
C LEU A 16 20.36 28.65 4.39
N SER A 17 19.47 29.64 4.26
CA SER A 17 18.22 29.67 5.04
C SER A 17 17.31 28.56 4.52
N GLY A 18 17.54 27.34 5.02
CA GLY A 18 16.64 26.21 4.83
C GLY A 18 15.22 26.58 5.24
N CYS A 19 14.25 25.84 4.72
CA CYS A 19 12.80 25.99 4.91
C CYS A 19 12.31 25.78 6.36
N ALA A 20 13.13 26.06 7.38
CA ALA A 20 12.71 26.05 8.78
C ALA A 20 11.69 27.15 9.09
N GLY A 21 11.65 28.22 8.30
CA GLY A 21 10.68 29.31 8.45
C GLY A 21 9.22 28.87 8.26
N LEU A 22 8.97 27.74 7.58
CA LEU A 22 7.61 27.23 7.39
C LEU A 22 7.07 26.50 8.63
N PHE A 23 7.92 26.14 9.60
CA PHE A 23 7.50 25.43 10.81
C PHE A 23 7.08 26.36 11.96
N VAL A 24 7.30 27.68 11.87
CA VAL A 24 6.97 28.64 12.94
C VAL A 24 5.56 29.25 12.81
N ALA A 25 4.82 28.96 11.73
CA ALA A 25 3.44 29.42 11.53
C ALA A 25 2.38 28.42 12.05
N GLY A 26 2.73 27.53 12.98
CA GLY A 26 1.83 26.55 13.59
C GLY A 26 1.17 27.05 14.87
N ALA A 27 0.15 27.91 14.77
CA ALA A 27 -0.78 28.13 15.90
C ALA A 27 -2.18 28.69 15.53
N ALA A 28 -2.47 29.12 14.29
CA ALA A 28 -3.73 29.85 14.05
C ALA A 28 -4.46 29.58 12.73
N THR A 29 -4.19 28.50 12.00
CA THR A 29 -5.05 28.12 10.87
C THR A 29 -5.50 26.67 11.02
N THR A 30 -6.77 26.51 11.41
CA THR A 30 -7.52 25.26 11.36
C THR A 30 -7.76 24.88 9.90
N VAL A 31 -6.69 24.50 9.20
CA VAL A 31 -6.81 23.71 7.99
C VAL A 31 -7.12 22.29 8.45
N ASN A 32 -8.17 21.68 7.91
CA ASN A 32 -8.41 20.23 8.05
C ASN A 32 -7.22 19.48 7.44
N LEU A 33 -6.11 19.41 8.16
CA LEU A 33 -5.02 18.51 7.82
C LEU A 33 -5.60 17.12 8.04
N VAL A 34 -5.83 16.42 6.93
CA VAL A 34 -6.09 14.99 6.90
C VAL A 34 -4.94 14.33 7.67
N THR A 35 -5.19 14.08 8.95
CA THR A 35 -4.35 13.24 9.78
C THR A 35 -4.41 11.88 9.14
N ASP A 36 -3.25 11.42 8.67
CA ASP A 36 -3.11 10.04 8.24
C ASP A 36 -3.58 9.17 9.41
N THR A 37 -4.57 8.30 9.20
CA THR A 37 -5.15 7.50 10.29
C THR A 37 -4.19 6.39 10.75
N ARG A 38 -3.00 6.29 10.15
CA ARG A 38 -1.93 5.38 10.56
C ARG A 38 -1.29 5.85 11.86
N SER A 39 -1.03 4.90 12.75
CA SER A 39 -0.23 5.15 13.93
C SER A 39 1.22 5.46 13.55
N THR A 40 1.91 6.28 14.35
CA THR A 40 3.34 6.55 14.18
C THR A 40 4.17 5.27 14.14
N LYS A 41 3.75 4.23 14.87
CA LYS A 41 4.38 2.91 14.88
C LYS A 41 4.28 2.21 13.53
N GLU A 42 3.13 2.25 12.87
CA GLU A 42 2.96 1.65 11.53
C GLU A 42 3.82 2.37 10.49
N ILE A 43 3.84 3.71 10.51
CA ILE A 43 4.67 4.50 9.57
C ILE A 43 6.16 4.20 9.79
N TRP A 44 6.57 4.08 11.04
CA TRP A 44 7.95 3.75 11.38
C TRP A 44 8.32 2.33 10.92
N ASN A 45 7.45 1.34 11.16
CA ASN A 45 7.66 -0.04 10.71
C ASN A 45 7.78 -0.13 9.18
N ASP A 46 6.90 0.55 8.43
CA ASP A 46 6.95 0.59 6.97
C ASP A 46 8.27 1.22 6.48
N SER A 47 8.73 2.29 7.12
CA SER A 47 10.00 2.96 6.78
C SER A 47 11.23 2.10 7.12
N ALA A 48 11.16 1.32 8.20
CA ALA A 48 12.19 0.37 8.58
C ALA A 48 12.30 -0.75 7.54
N LEU A 49 11.18 -1.32 7.09
CA LEU A 49 11.14 -2.30 6.00
C LEU A 49 11.74 -1.73 4.70
N GLU A 50 11.34 -0.52 4.28
CA GLU A 50 11.92 0.13 3.09
C GLU A 50 13.44 0.28 3.21
N SER A 51 13.93 0.65 4.40
CA SER A 51 15.36 0.82 4.69
C SER A 51 16.13 -0.50 4.71
N GLU A 52 15.53 -1.56 5.24
CA GLU A 52 16.12 -2.90 5.28
C GLU A 52 16.30 -3.48 3.88
N VAL A 53 15.29 -3.33 3.00
CA VAL A 53 15.40 -3.73 1.58
C VAL A 53 16.51 -2.95 0.90
N ALA A 54 16.58 -1.62 1.10
CA ALA A 54 17.65 -0.80 0.55
C ALA A 54 19.04 -1.25 1.07
N GLY A 55 19.17 -1.54 2.37
CA GLY A 55 20.40 -2.05 2.97
C GLY A 55 20.82 -3.41 2.40
N MET A 56 19.86 -4.30 2.13
CA MET A 56 20.11 -5.61 1.55
C MET A 56 20.70 -5.51 0.13
N THR A 57 20.14 -4.61 -0.70
CA THR A 57 20.57 -4.44 -2.09
C THR A 57 21.98 -3.84 -2.23
N ASN A 58 22.48 -3.19 -1.18
CA ASN A 58 23.84 -2.65 -1.11
C ASN A 58 24.90 -3.67 -0.67
N LYS A 59 24.53 -4.95 -0.48
CA LYS A 59 25.44 -6.03 -0.07
C LYS A 59 25.46 -7.15 -1.11
N ALA A 60 26.50 -7.99 -1.06
CA ALA A 60 26.54 -9.20 -1.86
C ALA A 60 25.36 -10.15 -1.49
N PRO A 61 24.74 -10.83 -2.47
CA PRO A 61 25.08 -10.86 -3.90
C PRO A 61 24.42 -9.74 -4.74
N PHE A 62 23.64 -8.84 -4.16
CA PHE A 62 22.79 -7.90 -4.92
C PHE A 62 23.53 -6.64 -5.40
N VAL A 63 24.55 -6.18 -4.68
CA VAL A 63 25.27 -4.94 -4.98
C VAL A 63 25.78 -4.91 -6.43
N GLY A 64 25.38 -3.88 -7.18
CA GLY A 64 25.73 -3.71 -8.61
C GLY A 64 25.03 -4.67 -9.57
N GLN A 65 24.20 -5.58 -9.08
CA GLN A 65 23.45 -6.55 -9.89
C GLN A 65 21.94 -6.35 -9.82
N VAL A 66 21.45 -5.81 -8.70
CA VAL A 66 20.06 -5.49 -8.47
C VAL A 66 19.96 -4.05 -7.98
N ARG A 67 19.07 -3.29 -8.60
CA ARG A 67 18.68 -1.96 -8.14
C ARG A 67 17.18 -1.97 -7.96
N VAL A 68 16.72 -1.74 -6.73
CA VAL A 68 15.30 -1.64 -6.45
C VAL A 68 15.01 -0.48 -5.50
N VAL A 69 13.80 0.03 -5.63
CA VAL A 69 13.13 0.88 -4.67
C VAL A 69 11.98 0.07 -4.09
N ALA A 70 11.90 0.00 -2.77
CA ALA A 70 10.77 -0.60 -2.07
C ALA A 70 9.79 0.47 -1.63
N SER A 71 8.50 0.16 -1.65
CA SER A 71 7.50 0.91 -0.91
C SER A 71 6.72 -0.04 -0.02
N SER A 72 6.66 0.23 1.28
CA SER A 72 5.87 -0.55 2.24
C SER A 72 4.67 0.26 2.70
N GLN A 73 3.53 -0.40 2.81
CA GLN A 73 2.36 0.15 3.48
C GLN A 73 1.58 -0.96 4.17
N ARG A 74 1.50 -0.92 5.50
CA ARG A 74 0.82 -1.93 6.35
C ARG A 74 1.33 -3.36 6.10
N GLY A 75 2.64 -3.50 5.86
CA GLY A 75 3.29 -4.78 5.59
C GLY A 75 3.07 -5.32 4.17
N THR A 76 2.39 -4.59 3.29
CA THR A 76 2.42 -4.87 1.84
C THR A 76 3.59 -4.12 1.22
N VAL A 77 4.55 -4.87 0.68
CA VAL A 77 5.76 -4.33 0.05
C VAL A 77 5.66 -4.43 -1.47
N VAL A 78 5.94 -3.35 -2.17
CA VAL A 78 6.07 -3.32 -3.62
C VAL A 78 7.54 -3.12 -3.96
N LEU A 79 8.13 -4.05 -4.71
CA LEU A 79 9.51 -3.98 -5.17
C LEU A 79 9.55 -3.50 -6.61
N MET A 80 10.20 -2.37 -6.89
CA MET A 80 10.25 -1.74 -8.21
C MET A 80 11.71 -1.58 -8.63
N GLY A 81 12.10 -2.00 -9.84
CA GLY A 81 13.50 -1.88 -10.26
C GLY A 81 13.93 -2.88 -11.32
N GLN A 82 15.22 -3.19 -11.33
CA GLN A 82 15.82 -4.16 -12.24
C GLN A 82 16.79 -5.11 -11.53
N ALA A 83 16.84 -6.33 -12.05
CA ALA A 83 17.83 -7.34 -11.70
C ALA A 83 18.43 -7.92 -12.99
N LYS A 84 19.74 -8.20 -12.97
CA LYS A 84 20.43 -8.79 -14.13
C LYS A 84 19.94 -10.20 -14.48
N THR A 85 19.46 -10.96 -13.50
CA THR A 85 19.01 -12.35 -13.70
C THR A 85 17.77 -12.67 -12.88
N GLU A 86 17.03 -13.70 -13.29
CA GLU A 86 15.82 -14.15 -12.59
C GLU A 86 16.16 -14.75 -11.22
N GLU A 87 17.33 -15.38 -11.09
CA GLU A 87 17.80 -15.94 -9.81
C GLU A 87 17.99 -14.84 -8.76
N LEU A 88 18.60 -13.72 -9.13
CA LEU A 88 18.79 -12.58 -8.21
C LEU A 88 17.45 -11.93 -7.83
N LYS A 89 16.53 -11.81 -8.81
CA LYS A 89 15.18 -11.30 -8.57
C LYS A 89 14.42 -12.20 -7.60
N SER A 90 14.41 -13.51 -7.84
CA SER A 90 13.74 -14.49 -6.98
C SER A 90 14.37 -14.57 -5.59
N GLN A 91 15.71 -14.49 -5.51
CA GLN A 91 16.40 -14.50 -4.23
C GLN A 91 16.09 -13.26 -3.40
N LEU A 92 16.05 -12.08 -4.01
CA LEU A 92 15.64 -10.86 -3.30
C LEU A 92 14.20 -10.97 -2.83
N ASP A 93 13.28 -11.43 -3.70
CA ASP A 93 11.86 -11.62 -3.37
C ASP A 93 11.66 -12.51 -2.14
N ALA A 94 12.35 -13.65 -2.10
CA ALA A 94 12.30 -14.59 -0.99
C ALA A 94 12.85 -13.98 0.31
N ARG A 95 13.96 -13.24 0.24
CA ARG A 95 14.55 -12.59 1.42
C ARG A 95 13.66 -11.48 1.96
N VAL A 96 13.06 -10.67 1.09
CA VAL A 96 12.11 -9.62 1.50
C VAL A 96 10.84 -10.23 2.11
N SER A 97 10.33 -11.32 1.52
CA SER A 97 9.16 -12.03 2.04
C SER A 97 9.37 -12.63 3.43
N ALA A 98 10.63 -12.90 3.81
CA ALA A 98 10.99 -13.45 5.11
C ALA A 98 11.26 -12.39 6.19
N LEU A 99 11.20 -11.09 5.84
CA LEU A 99 11.40 -10.01 6.82
C LEU A 99 10.21 -9.90 7.78
N ASP A 100 10.50 -9.61 9.04
CA ASP A 100 9.49 -9.43 10.06
C ASP A 100 8.53 -8.27 9.71
N GLY A 101 7.23 -8.54 9.76
CA GLY A 101 6.19 -7.55 9.45
C GLY A 101 5.81 -7.45 7.97
N VAL A 102 6.49 -8.19 7.08
CA VAL A 102 6.04 -8.35 5.69
C VAL A 102 4.88 -9.35 5.64
N LYS A 103 3.75 -8.90 5.09
CA LYS A 103 2.54 -9.71 4.87
C LYS A 103 2.40 -10.16 3.44
N ARG A 104 2.83 -9.32 2.49
CA ARG A 104 2.73 -9.59 1.05
C ARG A 104 3.78 -8.82 0.28
N VAL A 105 4.37 -9.46 -0.71
CA VAL A 105 5.30 -8.83 -1.64
C VAL A 105 4.70 -8.82 -3.04
N TYR A 106 4.71 -7.65 -3.67
CA TYR A 106 4.41 -7.46 -5.08
C TYR A 106 5.70 -7.15 -5.82
N ASN A 107 6.21 -8.16 -6.53
CA ASN A 107 7.45 -8.03 -7.27
C ASN A 107 7.21 -7.42 -8.66
N GLN A 108 7.70 -6.20 -8.87
CA GLN A 108 7.69 -5.48 -10.13
C GLN A 108 9.11 -5.24 -10.66
N ILE A 109 10.05 -6.09 -10.28
CA ILE A 109 11.43 -6.06 -10.77
C ILE A 109 11.45 -6.62 -12.20
N ARG A 110 12.07 -5.89 -13.12
CA ARG A 110 12.29 -6.32 -14.51
C ARG A 110 13.64 -6.99 -14.67
N ILE A 111 13.74 -8.00 -15.53
CA ILE A 111 15.03 -8.58 -15.90
C ILE A 111 15.69 -7.66 -16.94
N ASN A 112 16.62 -6.84 -16.45
CA ASN A 112 17.36 -5.87 -17.24
C ASN A 112 18.58 -5.37 -16.46
N SER A 113 19.47 -4.64 -17.12
CA SER A 113 20.53 -3.90 -16.45
C SER A 113 19.93 -2.82 -15.53
N PRO A 114 20.47 -2.62 -14.30
CA PRO A 114 20.15 -1.48 -13.46
C PRO A 114 20.29 -0.15 -14.22
N LEU A 115 19.37 0.78 -13.95
CA LEU A 115 19.37 2.10 -14.60
C LEU A 115 20.65 2.88 -14.35
N GLY A 116 21.05 3.64 -15.37
CA GLY A 116 22.11 4.64 -15.29
C GLY A 116 21.63 5.96 -14.70
N PHE A 117 22.57 6.87 -14.50
CA PHE A 117 22.31 8.19 -13.91
C PHE A 117 21.33 9.03 -14.75
N THR A 118 21.42 8.94 -16.08
CA THR A 118 20.57 9.73 -16.97
C THR A 118 19.12 9.24 -16.93
N GLU A 119 18.88 7.93 -16.94
CA GLU A 119 17.54 7.37 -16.81
C GLU A 119 16.93 7.72 -15.45
N MET A 120 17.67 7.57 -14.36
CA MET A 120 17.22 7.96 -13.02
C MET A 120 16.88 9.45 -12.91
N SER A 121 17.66 10.31 -13.58
CA SER A 121 17.40 11.75 -13.62
C SER A 121 16.10 12.06 -14.40
N ASN A 122 15.89 11.37 -15.52
CA ASN A 122 14.66 11.48 -16.29
C ASN A 122 13.44 10.99 -15.50
N ASP A 123 13.56 9.89 -14.77
CA ASP A 123 12.50 9.35 -13.92
C ASP A 123 12.16 10.30 -12.75
N SER A 124 13.17 10.97 -12.18
CA SER A 124 12.96 11.98 -11.14
C SER A 124 12.18 13.18 -11.70
N TRP A 125 12.54 13.66 -12.90
CA TRP A 125 11.79 14.72 -13.57
C TRP A 125 10.37 14.28 -13.93
N LEU A 126 10.20 13.05 -14.41
CA LEU A 126 8.89 12.49 -14.73
C LEU A 126 8.01 12.35 -13.48
N THR A 127 8.58 11.90 -12.36
CA THR A 127 7.93 11.85 -11.05
C THR A 127 7.42 13.22 -10.64
N THR A 128 8.25 14.27 -10.78
CA THR A 128 7.84 15.65 -10.48
C THR A 128 6.67 16.09 -11.35
N LYS A 129 6.73 15.87 -12.67
CA LYS A 129 5.61 16.20 -13.58
C LYS A 129 4.31 15.51 -13.17
N VAL A 130 4.36 14.22 -12.86
CA VAL A 130 3.18 13.46 -12.43
C VAL A 130 2.65 13.99 -11.10
N LYS A 131 3.51 14.20 -10.10
CA LYS A 131 3.09 14.78 -8.81
C LYS A 131 2.45 16.15 -8.95
N SER A 132 3.02 17.02 -9.78
CA SER A 132 2.45 18.33 -10.07
C SER A 132 1.08 18.23 -10.72
N ALA A 133 0.92 17.35 -11.73
CA ALA A 133 -0.36 17.15 -12.41
C ALA A 133 -1.46 16.63 -11.47
N LEU A 134 -1.11 15.68 -10.58
CA LEU A 134 -2.05 15.18 -9.56
C LEU A 134 -2.45 16.27 -8.56
N LEU A 135 -1.49 17.10 -8.12
CA LEU A 135 -1.73 18.16 -7.13
C LEU A 135 -2.63 19.28 -7.66
N THR A 136 -2.60 19.53 -8.98
CA THR A 136 -3.42 20.57 -9.60
C THR A 136 -4.86 20.13 -9.91
N ASP A 137 -5.20 18.85 -9.74
CA ASP A 137 -6.54 18.34 -10.00
C ASP A 137 -7.40 18.38 -8.74
N GLU A 138 -8.47 19.20 -8.77
CA GLU A 138 -9.33 19.43 -7.62
C GLU A 138 -10.04 18.17 -7.10
N ARG A 139 -10.22 17.15 -7.97
CA ARG A 139 -10.83 15.86 -7.59
C ARG A 139 -9.93 15.03 -6.68
N LEU A 140 -8.64 15.38 -6.58
CA LEU A 140 -7.67 14.70 -5.71
C LEU A 140 -7.28 15.55 -4.49
N ASN A 141 -7.99 16.65 -4.23
CA ASN A 141 -7.73 17.50 -3.07
C ASN A 141 -7.82 16.70 -1.76
N GLY A 142 -6.74 16.76 -0.97
CA GLY A 142 -6.64 16.02 0.31
C GLY A 142 -6.33 14.52 0.16
N VAL A 143 -6.21 13.99 -1.05
CA VAL A 143 -5.86 12.59 -1.31
C VAL A 143 -4.34 12.43 -1.33
N LYS A 144 -3.82 11.55 -0.47
CA LYS A 144 -2.37 11.28 -0.40
C LYS A 144 -1.98 10.14 -1.34
N ILE A 145 -1.38 10.49 -2.48
CA ILE A 145 -0.85 9.53 -3.46
C ILE A 145 0.68 9.61 -3.48
N LYS A 146 1.34 8.50 -3.19
CA LYS A 146 2.80 8.33 -3.37
C LYS A 146 3.04 7.97 -4.84
N VAL A 147 3.92 8.72 -5.48
CA VAL A 147 4.34 8.50 -6.87
C VAL A 147 5.81 8.11 -6.87
N ILE A 148 6.12 6.96 -7.46
CA ILE A 148 7.47 6.47 -7.73
C ILE A 148 7.55 6.19 -9.22
N THR A 149 8.63 6.60 -9.88
CA THR A 149 8.88 6.28 -11.29
C THR A 149 10.16 5.48 -11.41
N GLU A 150 10.11 4.42 -12.20
CA GLU A 150 11.25 3.56 -12.47
C GLU A 150 11.21 3.14 -13.95
N ASN A 151 12.24 3.51 -14.71
CA ASN A 151 12.36 3.30 -16.15
C ASN A 151 11.12 3.77 -16.95
N LYS A 152 10.64 4.98 -16.65
CA LYS A 152 9.40 5.58 -17.21
C LYS A 152 8.10 4.85 -16.87
N GLU A 153 8.14 3.81 -16.04
CA GLU A 153 6.96 3.17 -15.46
C GLU A 153 6.60 3.90 -14.16
N VAL A 154 5.37 4.41 -14.08
CA VAL A 154 4.89 5.21 -12.94
C VAL A 154 4.06 4.33 -12.03
N PHE A 155 4.51 4.17 -10.79
CA PHE A 155 3.82 3.46 -9.74
C PHE A 155 3.04 4.46 -8.89
N LEU A 156 1.72 4.29 -8.84
CA LEU A 156 0.84 5.06 -7.97
C LEU A 156 0.45 4.21 -6.77
N LEU A 157 0.81 4.67 -5.57
CA LEU A 157 0.57 3.98 -4.31
C LEU A 157 -0.19 4.88 -3.35
N GLY A 158 -0.91 4.28 -2.42
CA GLY A 158 -1.67 4.99 -1.39
C GLY A 158 -2.94 4.25 -1.01
N TYR A 159 -3.58 4.75 0.04
CA TYR A 159 -4.89 4.28 0.48
C TYR A 159 -5.95 5.23 -0.04
N VAL A 160 -6.68 4.83 -1.08
CA VAL A 160 -7.58 5.69 -1.84
C VAL A 160 -8.87 4.95 -2.19
N SER A 161 -9.91 5.68 -2.60
CA SER A 161 -11.10 5.05 -3.19
C SER A 161 -10.82 4.61 -4.63
N LYS A 162 -11.69 3.76 -5.21
CA LYS A 162 -11.54 3.31 -6.60
C LYS A 162 -11.62 4.48 -7.57
N GLU A 163 -12.51 5.43 -7.30
CA GLU A 163 -12.74 6.63 -8.10
C GLU A 163 -11.49 7.52 -8.10
N HIS A 164 -10.91 7.79 -6.92
CA HIS A 164 -9.66 8.56 -6.82
C HIS A 164 -8.49 7.85 -7.51
N ALA A 165 -8.42 6.51 -7.42
CA ALA A 165 -7.41 5.74 -8.12
C ALA A 165 -7.55 5.83 -9.65
N ASP A 166 -8.77 5.81 -10.17
CA ASP A 166 -9.04 5.94 -11.60
C ASP A 166 -8.65 7.34 -12.09
N VAL A 167 -9.09 8.39 -11.39
CA VAL A 167 -8.70 9.78 -11.69
C VAL A 167 -7.18 9.95 -11.69
N ALA A 168 -6.49 9.46 -10.66
CA ALA A 168 -5.04 9.55 -10.56
C ALA A 168 -4.33 8.80 -11.69
N THR A 169 -4.85 7.62 -12.07
CA THR A 169 -4.32 6.82 -13.17
C THR A 169 -4.48 7.56 -14.50
N ASP A 170 -5.64 8.17 -14.73
CA ASP A 170 -5.93 8.91 -15.96
C ASP A 170 -5.09 10.18 -16.09
N ILE A 171 -4.84 10.89 -14.99
CA ILE A 171 -3.91 12.03 -14.99
C ILE A 171 -2.50 11.54 -15.32
N ALA A 172 -2.00 10.54 -14.58
CA ALA A 172 -0.62 10.08 -14.73
C ALA A 172 -0.32 9.53 -16.13
N ARG A 173 -1.23 8.75 -16.73
CA ARG A 173 -1.02 8.16 -18.07
C ARG A 173 -0.99 9.20 -19.20
N ASN A 174 -1.56 10.37 -18.99
CA ASN A 174 -1.57 11.47 -19.96
C ASN A 174 -0.37 12.41 -19.80
N VAL A 175 0.50 12.21 -18.80
CA VAL A 175 1.74 12.97 -18.66
C VAL A 175 2.75 12.52 -19.72
N SER A 176 3.24 13.46 -20.51
CA SER A 176 4.24 13.19 -21.56
C SER A 176 5.50 12.53 -21.00
N GLY A 177 5.91 11.43 -21.63
CA GLY A 177 7.06 10.62 -21.26
C GLY A 177 6.75 9.42 -20.36
N VAL A 178 5.53 9.30 -19.83
CA VAL A 178 5.09 8.09 -19.13
C VAL A 178 4.93 6.95 -20.13
N LYS A 179 5.58 5.82 -19.84
CA LYS A 179 5.48 4.60 -20.66
C LYS A 179 4.31 3.73 -20.20
N GLN A 180 4.14 3.59 -18.90
CA GLN A 180 3.12 2.75 -18.28
C GLN A 180 2.77 3.31 -16.91
N VAL A 181 1.52 3.12 -16.50
CA VAL A 181 1.08 3.37 -15.12
C VAL A 181 0.74 2.04 -14.46
N ILE A 182 1.32 1.80 -13.29
CA ILE A 182 1.05 0.63 -12.44
C ILE A 182 0.32 1.12 -11.20
N ARG A 183 -0.86 0.56 -10.99
CA ARG A 183 -1.70 0.82 -9.81
C ARG A 183 -1.28 -0.12 -8.69
N ALA A 184 -0.69 0.45 -7.65
CA ALA A 184 -0.34 -0.25 -6.41
C ALA A 184 -1.07 0.40 -5.22
N PHE A 185 -2.34 0.72 -5.44
CA PHE A 185 -3.23 1.25 -4.42
C PHE A 185 -3.73 0.16 -3.49
N GLN A 186 -3.92 0.54 -2.24
CA GLN A 186 -4.76 -0.18 -1.31
C GLN A 186 -6.11 0.52 -1.27
N PHE A 187 -7.19 -0.25 -1.35
CA PHE A 187 -8.53 0.29 -1.26
C PHE A 187 -9.01 0.15 0.17
N ALA A 188 -9.73 1.15 0.66
CA ALA A 188 -10.60 0.92 1.79
C ALA A 188 -11.61 -0.15 1.37
N GLU A 189 -11.55 -1.31 2.01
CA GLU A 189 -12.63 -2.28 1.90
C GLU A 189 -13.90 -1.56 2.38
N THR A 190 -14.79 -1.21 1.46
CA THR A 190 -16.19 -1.52 1.73
C THR A 190 -16.20 -3.02 1.86
N GLU A 191 -16.60 -3.54 3.03
CA GLU A 191 -16.89 -4.95 3.20
C GLU A 191 -17.91 -5.37 2.14
N GLU A 192 -17.45 -5.80 0.97
CA GLU A 192 -18.30 -6.31 -0.09
C GLU A 192 -18.01 -7.80 -0.22
N LYS A 193 -18.78 -8.56 0.55
CA LYS A 193 -19.17 -9.96 0.31
C LYS A 193 -18.10 -11.02 0.57
N LEU A 194 -17.84 -11.28 1.85
CA LEU A 194 -17.37 -12.60 2.33
C LEU A 194 -18.28 -13.22 3.40
N ASN A 195 -19.51 -12.72 3.52
CA ASN A 195 -20.67 -13.52 3.95
C ASN A 195 -21.44 -14.10 2.74
N THR A 196 -20.78 -14.26 1.59
CA THR A 196 -21.14 -15.39 0.71
C THR A 196 -20.41 -16.59 1.28
N GLU A 197 -20.92 -17.07 2.41
CA GLU A 197 -20.76 -18.46 2.77
C GLU A 197 -21.34 -19.25 1.60
N VAL A 198 -20.46 -19.82 0.79
CA VAL A 198 -20.79 -21.04 0.06
C VAL A 198 -21.04 -22.08 1.14
N LYS A 199 -22.25 -22.06 1.72
CA LYS A 199 -22.83 -23.24 2.31
C LYS A 199 -22.89 -24.23 1.15
N PRO A 200 -22.22 -25.39 1.21
CA PRO A 200 -22.53 -26.45 0.27
C PRO A 200 -24.03 -26.68 0.44
N GLU A 201 -24.79 -26.51 -0.64
CA GLU A 201 -26.12 -27.07 -0.73
C GLU A 201 -25.94 -28.59 -0.61
N ALA A 202 -25.91 -29.06 0.63
CA ALA A 202 -26.02 -30.45 0.95
C ALA A 202 -27.39 -30.89 0.43
N ALA A 203 -27.39 -31.90 -0.44
CA ALA A 203 -28.59 -32.61 -0.83
C ALA A 203 -29.45 -32.89 0.42
N PRO A 204 -30.79 -32.78 0.34
CA PRO A 204 -31.63 -32.99 1.50
C PRO A 204 -31.50 -34.44 1.96
N ALA A 205 -30.87 -34.64 3.11
CA ALA A 205 -30.89 -35.91 3.84
C ALA A 205 -32.23 -36.03 4.62
N PRO A 206 -32.71 -37.26 4.90
CA PRO A 206 -34.09 -37.51 5.32
C PRO A 206 -34.44 -36.86 6.66
N GLN A 207 -35.66 -36.29 6.75
CA GLN A 207 -36.20 -35.72 7.98
C GLN A 207 -36.42 -36.81 9.04
N VAL A 208 -35.84 -36.62 10.23
CA VAL A 208 -36.12 -37.43 11.43
C VAL A 208 -37.08 -36.62 12.33
N PRO A 209 -38.17 -37.19 12.87
CA PRO A 209 -39.21 -36.43 13.54
C PRO A 209 -38.76 -35.80 14.87
N GLU A 210 -39.30 -34.61 15.13
CA GLU A 210 -39.11 -33.75 16.30
C GLU A 210 -39.57 -34.46 17.61
N GLU A 211 -38.68 -34.56 18.60
CA GLU A 211 -38.99 -35.10 19.94
C GLU A 211 -39.78 -34.08 20.77
N GLU A 212 -41.01 -34.42 21.15
CA GLU A 212 -41.83 -33.65 22.09
C GLU A 212 -41.24 -33.65 23.52
N PRO A 213 -41.29 -32.52 24.24
CA PRO A 213 -40.74 -32.43 25.59
C PRO A 213 -41.56 -33.27 26.61
N MET A 214 -40.86 -34.18 27.29
CA MET A 214 -41.36 -35.09 28.31
C MET A 214 -42.07 -34.33 29.46
N ARG A 215 -43.37 -34.58 29.64
CA ARG A 215 -44.14 -34.14 30.81
C ARG A 215 -44.03 -35.18 31.94
N PRO A 216 -43.94 -34.77 33.22
CA PRO A 216 -43.85 -35.70 34.34
C PRO A 216 -45.15 -36.50 34.50
N ILE A 217 -44.98 -37.81 34.67
CA ILE A 217 -46.04 -38.81 34.83
C ILE A 217 -46.57 -38.73 36.27
N ILE A 218 -47.84 -38.36 36.43
CA ILE A 218 -48.62 -38.65 37.65
C ILE A 218 -49.58 -39.78 37.25
N GLU A 219 -49.29 -41.01 37.66
CA GLU A 219 -50.18 -42.15 37.47
C GLU A 219 -51.37 -42.06 38.43
N GLU A 220 -52.57 -41.93 37.88
CA GLU A 220 -53.81 -42.15 38.62
C GLU A 220 -54.22 -43.63 38.47
N PRO A 221 -54.52 -44.36 39.56
CA PRO A 221 -54.81 -45.79 39.50
C PRO A 221 -56.14 -46.07 38.80
N ALA A 222 -56.15 -47.05 37.90
CA ALA A 222 -57.30 -47.42 37.07
C ALA A 222 -58.49 -47.92 37.91
N PRO A 223 -59.74 -47.54 37.56
CA PRO A 223 -60.93 -48.09 38.18
C PRO A 223 -61.20 -49.53 37.71
N PHE A 224 -61.52 -50.38 38.69
CA PHE A 224 -61.92 -51.77 38.51
C PHE A 224 -63.35 -51.83 37.95
N VAL A 225 -63.59 -52.56 36.86
CA VAL A 225 -64.94 -52.85 36.38
C VAL A 225 -65.04 -54.34 36.03
N GLU A 226 -66.02 -54.97 36.67
CA GLU A 226 -66.37 -56.38 36.64
C GLU A 226 -66.88 -56.84 35.26
N ILE A 227 -66.60 -58.11 34.98
CA ILE A 227 -66.93 -58.84 33.75
C ILE A 227 -68.27 -59.52 33.97
N GLU A 228 -69.29 -59.25 33.15
CA GLU A 228 -70.48 -60.10 33.05
C GLU A 228 -71.02 -60.08 31.60
N GLY A 229 -71.24 -61.30 31.08
CA GLY A 229 -72.35 -61.76 30.21
C GLY A 229 -72.83 -60.90 29.05
#